data_AF-A0A9P9RDN4-F1
#
_entry.id   AF-A0A9P9RDN4-F1
#
_cell.length_a   1.000
_cell.length_b   1.000
_cell.length_c   1.000
_cell.angle_alpha   90.00
_cell.angle_beta   90.00
_cell.angle_gamma   90.00
#
_symmetry.space_group_name_H-M   'P 1'
#
loop_
_entity.id
_entity.type
_entity.pdbx_description
1 polymer ?
#
loop_
_entity_poly.entity_id
_entity_poly.type
_entity_poly.pdbx_seq_one_letter_code
_entity_poly.pdbx_strand_id
1 'polypeptide(L)'
;MAYNLGCFIINSVSINCDETIDAYTCDKAEARRWMPSQRESDGEVHACGARATIIGPNGKLLAGPLSAGEGILNANASIEDVLVNKFVVDVVRHYKRPELFAHHSGAYLRK
;
A
#
# COMPACT_ATOMS: atom_id res chain seq x y z
N MET A 1 7.75 4.15 -1.29
CA MET A 1 6.82 5.30 -1.09
C MET A 1 7.01 5.95 0.28
N ALA A 2 6.88 5.22 1.39
CA ALA A 2 6.95 5.82 2.75
C ALA A 2 8.27 6.58 3.02
N TYR A 3 9.41 5.96 2.70
CA TYR A 3 10.74 6.55 2.88
C TYR A 3 10.93 7.89 2.15
N ASN A 4 10.60 7.94 0.85
CA ASN A 4 10.79 9.15 0.05
C ASN A 4 9.89 10.31 0.49
N LEU A 5 8.67 9.99 0.96
CA LEU A 5 7.74 11.01 1.45
C LEU A 5 8.05 11.42 2.90
N GLY A 6 8.78 10.58 3.65
CA GLY A 6 9.01 10.73 5.08
C GLY A 6 7.68 10.75 5.85
N CYS A 7 6.76 9.85 5.54
CA CYS A 7 5.45 9.77 6.20
C CYS A 7 5.06 8.33 6.53
N PHE A 8 4.15 8.17 7.48
CA PHE A 8 3.50 6.88 7.72
C PHE A 8 2.58 6.54 6.54
N ILE A 9 2.57 5.27 6.15
CA ILE A 9 1.63 4.73 5.16
C ILE A 9 0.79 3.66 5.85
N ILE A 10 -0.53 3.84 5.77
CA ILE A 10 -1.51 2.87 6.24
C ILE A 10 -2.24 2.39 4.99
N ASN A 11 -2.11 1.11 4.68
CA ASN A 11 -2.85 0.47 3.60
C ASN A 11 -3.88 -0.49 4.19
N SER A 12 -5.12 -0.38 3.74
CA SER A 12 -6.21 -1.30 4.08
C SER A 12 -6.80 -1.84 2.79
N VAL A 13 -7.24 -3.09 2.85
CA VAL A 13 -7.75 -3.85 1.72
C VAL A 13 -8.89 -4.72 2.20
N SER A 14 -9.91 -4.88 1.38
CA SER A 14 -11.01 -5.78 1.67
C SER A 14 -10.57 -7.23 1.58
N ILE A 15 -11.13 -8.08 2.42
CA ILE A 15 -11.06 -9.52 2.24
C ILE A 15 -12.19 -9.93 1.31
N ASN A 16 -11.88 -10.76 0.33
CA ASN A 16 -12.90 -11.41 -0.49
C ASN A 16 -13.62 -12.40 0.42
N CYS A 17 -14.77 -12.09 1.01
CA CYS A 17 -15.64 -13.08 1.66
C CYS A 17 -16.46 -13.84 0.61
N ASP A 18 -17.10 -14.95 0.99
CA ASP A 18 -17.81 -15.81 0.02
C ASP A 18 -18.95 -15.04 -0.66
N GLU A 19 -19.65 -14.21 0.10
CA GLU A 19 -20.71 -13.33 -0.41
C GLU A 19 -20.17 -12.31 -1.42
N THR A 20 -18.99 -11.77 -1.17
CA THR A 20 -18.31 -10.85 -2.10
C THR A 20 -17.91 -11.58 -3.38
N ILE A 21 -17.37 -12.80 -3.27
CA ILE A 21 -17.03 -13.62 -4.44
C ILE A 21 -18.27 -13.91 -5.26
N ASP A 22 -19.37 -14.33 -4.66
CA ASP A 22 -20.61 -14.61 -5.38
C ASP A 22 -21.21 -13.36 -6.03
N ALA A 23 -21.13 -12.21 -5.36
CA ALA A 23 -21.60 -10.93 -5.92
C ALA A 23 -20.80 -10.48 -7.15
N TYR A 24 -19.47 -10.62 -7.12
CA TYR A 24 -18.59 -10.07 -8.16
C TYR A 24 -18.22 -11.05 -9.30
N THR A 25 -18.45 -12.35 -9.14
CA THR A 25 -17.99 -13.34 -10.13
C THR A 25 -19.02 -13.77 -11.18
N CYS A 26 -20.30 -13.39 -11.06
CA CYS A 26 -21.40 -13.59 -12.02
C CYS A 26 -21.13 -14.62 -13.16
N ASP A 27 -21.06 -15.90 -12.77
CA ASP A 27 -20.89 -17.08 -13.65
C ASP A 27 -19.57 -17.22 -14.42
N LYS A 28 -18.57 -16.39 -14.10
CA LYS A 28 -17.20 -16.54 -14.62
C LYS A 28 -16.43 -17.56 -13.79
N ALA A 29 -16.37 -18.80 -14.29
CA ALA A 29 -15.65 -19.91 -13.65
C ALA A 29 -14.19 -19.58 -13.29
N GLU A 30 -13.49 -18.81 -14.13
CA GLU A 30 -12.12 -18.37 -13.86
C GLU A 30 -12.02 -17.42 -12.68
N ALA A 31 -12.95 -16.45 -12.58
CA ALA A 31 -12.99 -15.50 -11.48
C ALA A 31 -13.34 -16.20 -10.15
N ARG A 32 -14.27 -17.17 -10.19
CA ARG A 32 -14.60 -18.03 -9.04
C ARG A 32 -13.44 -18.89 -8.56
N ARG A 33 -12.46 -19.22 -9.42
CA ARG A 33 -11.27 -19.98 -9.04
C ARG A 33 -10.15 -19.09 -8.52
N TRP A 34 -9.94 -17.93 -9.11
CA TRP A 34 -8.83 -17.03 -8.76
C TRP A 34 -9.09 -16.23 -7.49
N MET A 35 -10.33 -15.79 -7.26
CA MET A 35 -10.64 -14.90 -6.14
C MET A 35 -10.48 -15.57 -4.75
N PRO A 36 -10.83 -16.86 -4.56
CA PRO A 36 -10.49 -17.61 -3.37
C PRO A 36 -8.99 -17.90 -3.23
N SER A 37 -8.26 -18.13 -4.33
CA SER A 37 -6.81 -18.43 -4.25
C SER A 37 -5.99 -17.26 -3.70
N GLN A 38 -6.54 -16.04 -3.73
CA GLN A 38 -5.95 -14.87 -3.07
C GLN A 38 -5.96 -14.96 -1.53
N ARG A 39 -6.78 -15.85 -0.95
CA ARG A 39 -6.79 -16.13 0.48
C ARG A 39 -5.65 -17.07 0.89
N GLU A 40 -5.14 -17.87 -0.03
CA GLU A 40 -4.07 -18.83 0.24
C GLU A 40 -2.74 -18.08 0.43
N SER A 41 -1.99 -18.49 1.44
CA SER A 41 -0.71 -17.89 1.80
C SER A 41 0.35 -18.96 1.67
N ASP A 42 1.10 -18.97 0.57
CA ASP A 42 2.04 -20.03 0.21
C ASP A 42 3.31 -20.08 1.09
N GLY A 43 3.30 -19.43 2.27
CA GLY A 43 4.42 -19.41 3.23
C GLY A 43 5.66 -18.63 2.76
N GLU A 44 5.89 -18.51 1.45
CA GLU A 44 6.81 -17.57 0.84
C GLU A 44 6.12 -16.22 0.58
N VAL A 45 6.93 -15.17 0.47
CA VAL A 45 6.58 -13.74 0.43
C VAL A 45 5.84 -13.35 -0.88
N HIS A 46 4.98 -14.21 -1.40
CA HIS A 46 4.14 -14.01 -2.58
C HIS A 46 2.71 -14.51 -2.37
N ALA A 47 2.09 -14.14 -1.23
CA ALA A 47 0.65 -14.02 -1.22
C ALA A 47 0.29 -12.92 -2.23
N CYS A 48 -0.19 -13.30 -3.41
CA CYS A 48 -0.61 -12.37 -4.47
C CYS A 48 -1.81 -11.50 -4.05
N GLY A 49 -2.39 -11.73 -2.86
CA GLY A 49 -3.43 -10.90 -2.29
C GLY A 49 -2.83 -9.61 -1.74
N ALA A 50 -3.43 -8.47 -2.08
CA ALA A 50 -3.12 -7.24 -1.37
C ALA A 50 -3.50 -7.42 0.12
N ARG A 51 -2.62 -7.03 1.05
CA ARG A 51 -2.81 -7.21 2.50
C ARG A 51 -2.65 -5.88 3.21
N ALA A 52 -3.41 -5.69 4.29
CA ALA A 52 -3.30 -4.50 5.12
C ALA A 52 -1.88 -4.43 5.71
N THR A 53 -1.31 -3.22 5.78
CA THR A 53 0.04 -2.97 6.31
C THR A 53 0.14 -1.56 6.90
N ILE A 54 1.05 -1.40 7.86
CA ILE A 54 1.46 -0.09 8.39
C ILE A 54 2.97 0.04 8.21
N ILE A 55 3.41 1.09 7.51
CA ILE A 55 4.82 1.35 7.20
C ILE A 55 5.21 2.71 7.77
N GLY A 56 6.35 2.76 8.45
CA GLY A 56 6.90 3.97 9.06
C GLY A 56 7.59 4.90 8.05
N PRO A 57 7.88 6.16 8.45
CA PRO A 57 8.52 7.16 7.59
C PRO A 57 9.94 6.78 7.17
N ASN A 58 10.61 5.90 7.92
CA ASN A 58 11.90 5.32 7.55
C ASN A 58 11.79 4.13 6.57
N GLY A 59 10.59 3.80 6.11
CA GLY A 59 10.34 2.66 5.22
C GLY A 59 10.23 1.31 5.93
N LYS A 60 10.35 1.24 7.27
CA LYS A 60 10.20 -0.02 8.01
C LYS A 60 8.73 -0.43 8.11
N LEU A 61 8.48 -1.73 8.01
CA LEU A 61 7.17 -2.31 8.29
C LEU A 61 6.93 -2.31 9.81
N LEU A 62 5.90 -1.61 10.26
CA LEU A 62 5.53 -1.49 11.68
C LEU A 62 4.47 -2.51 12.08
N ALA A 63 3.56 -2.84 11.17
CA ALA A 63 2.57 -3.91 11.36
C ALA A 63 2.15 -4.53 10.02
N GLY A 64 1.84 -5.83 10.05
CA GLY A 64 1.45 -6.60 8.88
C GLY A 64 2.63 -7.27 8.16
N PRO A 65 2.42 -7.79 6.94
CA PRO A 65 1.14 -7.83 6.22
C PRO A 65 0.13 -8.70 6.98
N LEU A 66 -1.10 -8.21 7.16
CA LEU A 66 -2.14 -8.96 7.88
C LEU A 66 -2.38 -10.31 7.22
N SER A 67 -2.32 -11.43 7.95
CA SER A 67 -2.52 -12.79 7.43
C SER A 67 -3.89 -13.00 6.75
N ALA A 68 -4.13 -14.19 6.19
CA ALA A 68 -5.38 -14.47 5.48
C ALA A 68 -6.55 -14.37 6.47
N GLY A 69 -7.58 -13.62 6.10
CA GLY A 69 -8.75 -13.38 6.93
C GLY A 69 -8.86 -11.94 7.47
N GLU A 70 -9.88 -11.74 8.30
CA GLU A 70 -10.20 -10.44 8.92
C GLU A 70 -9.33 -10.16 10.14
N GLY A 71 -8.95 -8.90 10.30
CA GLY A 71 -8.17 -8.48 11.45
C GLY A 71 -7.85 -6.99 11.46
N ILE A 72 -7.41 -6.52 12.61
CA ILE A 72 -7.01 -5.14 12.86
C ILE A 72 -5.50 -5.12 13.08
N LEU A 73 -4.79 -4.29 12.32
CA LEU A 73 -3.38 -4.00 12.55
C LEU A 73 -3.25 -2.77 13.45
N ASN A 74 -2.36 -2.86 14.43
CA ASN A 74 -2.05 -1.78 15.36
C ASN A 74 -0.54 -1.54 15.37
N ALA A 75 -0.13 -0.27 15.43
CA ALA A 75 1.26 0.14 15.59
C ALA A 75 1.32 1.46 16.36
N ASN A 76 2.42 1.68 17.10
CA ASN A 76 2.71 2.97 17.70
C ASN A 76 3.33 3.90 16.65
N ALA A 77 2.86 5.14 16.57
CA ALA A 77 3.35 6.15 15.65
C ALA A 77 3.73 7.41 16.43
N SER A 78 4.93 7.93 16.17
CA SER A 78 5.47 9.16 16.76
C SER A 78 5.74 10.19 15.66
N ILE A 79 5.47 11.47 15.94
CA ILE A 79 5.71 12.57 15.00
C ILE A 79 7.22 12.84 14.88
N GLU A 80 7.98 12.56 15.94
CA GLU A 80 9.43 12.70 15.98
C GLU A 80 10.10 11.83 14.90
N ASP A 81 9.57 10.64 14.62
CA ASP A 81 10.07 9.76 13.55
C ASP A 81 10.00 10.42 12.16
N VAL A 82 8.97 11.24 11.92
CA VAL A 82 8.81 12.00 10.67
C VAL A 82 9.82 13.13 10.61
N LEU A 83 10.03 13.85 11.71
CA LEU A 83 10.98 14.97 11.79
C LEU A 83 12.41 14.50 11.52
N VAL A 84 12.83 13.41 12.19
CA VAL A 84 14.16 12.82 11.99
C VAL A 84 14.36 12.40 10.55
N ASN A 85 13.36 11.75 9.94
CA ASN A 85 13.46 11.28 8.57
C ASN A 85 13.57 12.44 7.56
N LYS A 86 12.73 13.48 7.71
CA LYS A 86 12.76 14.68 6.86
C LYS A 86 14.03 15.51 7.04
N PHE A 87 14.64 15.48 8.23
CA PHE A 87 15.92 16.14 8.46
C PHE A 87 17.05 15.50 7.64
N VAL A 88 17.05 14.17 7.49
CA VAL A 88 18.03 13.45 6.67
C VAL A 88 17.79 13.71 5.18
N VAL A 89 16.53 13.60 4.73
CA VAL A 89 16.17 13.85 3.33
C VAL A 89 14.72 14.36 3.20
N ASP A 90 14.54 15.54 2.60
CA ASP A 90 13.22 16.12 2.35
C ASP A 90 12.95 16.29 0.85
N VAL A 91 12.55 15.18 0.22
CA VAL A 91 12.22 15.14 -1.22
C VAL A 91 11.00 16.02 -1.53
N VAL A 92 10.03 16.07 -0.62
CA VAL A 92 8.75 16.76 -0.82
C VAL A 92 8.88 18.27 -0.59
N ARG A 93 9.92 18.76 0.11
CA ARG A 93 10.20 20.19 0.28
C ARG A 93 11.51 20.63 -0.34
N HIS A 94 12.66 20.43 0.32
CA HIS A 94 13.91 21.07 -0.10
C HIS A 94 14.30 20.70 -1.54
N TYR A 95 14.01 19.48 -1.94
CA TYR A 95 14.27 18.98 -3.29
C TYR A 95 13.03 19.00 -4.21
N LYS A 96 11.94 19.67 -3.82
CA LYS A 96 10.76 19.80 -4.68
C LYS A 96 11.07 20.74 -5.84
N ARG A 97 10.83 20.27 -7.06
CA ARG A 97 10.90 21.07 -8.30
C ARG A 97 9.58 20.99 -9.08
N PRO A 98 8.45 21.39 -8.47
CA PRO A 98 7.12 21.21 -9.06
C PRO A 98 6.98 21.87 -10.44
N GLU A 99 7.72 22.93 -10.71
CA GLU A 99 7.74 23.63 -12.00
C GLU A 99 8.33 22.77 -13.13
N LEU A 100 9.32 21.91 -12.85
CA LEU A 100 9.86 20.99 -13.85
C LEU A 100 8.83 19.92 -14.19
N PHE A 101 8.19 19.33 -13.17
CA PHE A 101 7.14 18.33 -13.38
C PHE A 101 5.92 18.92 -14.09
N ALA A 102 5.54 20.16 -13.77
CA ALA A 102 4.47 20.87 -14.45
C ALA A 102 4.82 21.14 -15.92
N HIS A 103 6.04 21.60 -16.20
CA HIS A 103 6.51 21.79 -17.58
C HIS A 103 6.48 20.48 -18.37
N HIS A 104 7.07 19.40 -17.86
CA HIS A 104 7.12 18.12 -18.57
C HIS A 104 5.74 17.50 -18.75
N SER A 105 4.88 17.53 -17.73
CA SER A 105 3.50 17.05 -17.86
C SER A 105 2.75 17.87 -18.90
N GLY A 106 2.97 19.18 -18.91
CA GLY A 106 2.32 20.08 -19.83
C GLY A 106 2.77 19.96 -21.28
N ALA A 107 4.05 19.66 -21.51
CA ALA A 107 4.68 19.58 -22.83
C ALA A 107 4.60 18.18 -23.46
N TYR A 108 4.58 17.12 -22.64
CA TYR A 108 4.73 15.74 -23.13
C TYR A 108 3.58 14.79 -22.72
N LEU A 109 2.79 15.12 -21.69
CA LEU A 109 1.71 14.23 -21.20
C LEU A 109 0.30 14.72 -21.51
N ARG A 110 0.14 15.92 -22.08
CA ARG A 110 -1.14 16.39 -22.63
C ARG A 110 -1.30 15.83 -24.05
N LYS A 111 -2.07 14.73 -24.18
CA LYS A 111 -2.75 14.35 -25.42
C LYS A 111 -4.17 14.86 -25.39
#